data_AF-A0A7R9AHI1-F1
#
_entry.id   AF-A0A7R9AHI1-F1
#
_cell.length_a   1.000
_cell.length_b   1.000
_cell.length_c   1.000
_cell.angle_alpha   90.00
_cell.angle_beta   90.00
_cell.angle_gamma   90.00
#
_symmetry.space_group_name_H-M   'P 1'
#
loop_
_entity.id
_entity.type
_entity.pdbx_description
1 polymer ?
#
loop_
_entity_poly.entity_id
_entity_poly.type
_entity_poly.pdbx_seq_one_letter_code
_entity_poly.pdbx_strand_id
1 'polypeptide(L)'
;IKPSLEGEGPAAFYIAGSHDGSRPGICYVNTTDYKSQPKFEMVALALHEGNPGHHLQTTHLLEMEGLPAFRRFLEDRHYGIMPSRFTFYTAYIEGWGLYSERLGDDLHLYDDPYMKFGMLSMDALRASRLVVDTGLHAFDWAPEKAVNFMLAHTAASKRTC
;
A
#
# COMPACT_ATOMS: atom_id res chain seq x y z
N ILE A 1 -6.90 -15.36 -12.75
CA ILE A 1 -7.66 -14.18 -13.21
C ILE A 1 -6.65 -13.05 -13.35
N LYS A 2 -6.35 -12.57 -14.56
CA LYS A 2 -5.61 -11.31 -14.73
C LYS A 2 -6.56 -10.21 -14.23
N PRO A 3 -6.14 -9.33 -13.30
CA PRO A 3 -6.97 -8.18 -12.94
C PRO A 3 -7.29 -7.42 -14.23
N SER A 4 -8.53 -6.95 -14.40
CA SER A 4 -8.83 -5.97 -15.44
C SER A 4 -8.07 -4.70 -15.09
N LEU A 5 -6.99 -4.43 -15.81
CA LEU A 5 -6.11 -3.26 -15.62
C LEU A 5 -6.68 -1.98 -16.25
N GLU A 6 -7.86 -2.06 -16.88
CA GLU A 6 -8.53 -0.92 -17.50
C GLU A 6 -9.42 -0.22 -16.45
N GLY A 7 -8.92 0.85 -15.83
CA GLY A 7 -9.70 1.68 -14.90
C GLY A 7 -8.91 2.40 -13.79
N GLU A 8 -9.64 3.11 -12.92
CA GLU A 8 -9.19 3.87 -11.73
C GLU A 8 -8.64 2.98 -10.60
N GLY A 9 -7.64 2.14 -10.90
CA GLY A 9 -6.92 1.33 -9.92
C GLY A 9 -5.80 2.11 -9.20
N PRO A 10 -5.29 1.61 -8.06
CA PRO A 10 -4.17 2.23 -7.35
C PRO A 10 -2.90 2.29 -8.22
N ALA A 11 -1.94 3.12 -7.82
CA ALA A 11 -0.66 3.31 -8.52
C ALA A 11 0.10 1.99 -8.72
N ALA A 12 0.16 1.17 -7.66
CA ALA A 12 0.61 -0.20 -7.70
C ALA A 12 -0.16 -1.01 -6.65
N PHE A 13 -0.06 -2.33 -6.74
CA PHE A 13 -0.51 -3.26 -5.71
C PHE A 13 0.21 -4.60 -5.84
N TYR A 14 0.47 -5.23 -4.70
CA TYR A 14 1.05 -6.56 -4.63
C TYR A 14 -0.02 -7.65 -4.55
N ILE A 15 0.23 -8.72 -5.30
CA ILE A 15 -0.53 -9.96 -5.21
C ILE A 15 0.38 -11.07 -4.71
N ALA A 16 -0.02 -11.71 -3.61
CA ALA A 16 0.68 -12.86 -3.05
C ALA A 16 0.77 -14.08 -4.02
N GLY A 17 1.92 -14.74 -3.96
CA GLY A 17 2.13 -16.05 -4.57
C GLY A 17 1.24 -17.12 -3.94
N SER A 18 1.18 -18.30 -4.57
CA SER A 18 0.53 -19.46 -3.96
C SER A 18 1.51 -20.20 -3.05
N HIS A 19 0.98 -20.77 -1.97
CA HIS A 19 1.77 -21.57 -1.02
C HIS A 19 2.44 -22.80 -1.68
N ASP A 20 1.81 -23.37 -2.70
CA ASP A 20 2.36 -24.52 -3.44
C ASP A 20 3.41 -24.12 -4.50
N GLY A 21 3.76 -22.83 -4.60
CA GLY A 21 4.73 -22.31 -5.57
C GLY A 21 4.24 -22.27 -7.02
N SER A 22 3.02 -22.72 -7.32
CA SER A 22 2.48 -22.73 -8.68
C SER A 22 2.25 -21.33 -9.27
N ARG A 23 2.12 -20.30 -8.42
CA ARG A 23 1.98 -18.89 -8.80
C ARG A 23 2.99 -18.04 -8.02
N PRO A 24 3.81 -17.22 -8.69
CA PRO A 24 4.70 -16.28 -8.02
C PRO A 24 3.92 -15.12 -7.40
N GLY A 25 4.54 -14.44 -6.42
CA GLY A 25 4.11 -13.11 -6.00
C GLY A 25 4.40 -12.08 -7.09
N ILE A 26 3.47 -11.16 -7.33
CA ILE A 26 3.58 -10.17 -8.41
C ILE A 26 3.18 -8.79 -7.90
N CYS A 27 4.06 -7.81 -8.08
CA CYS A 27 3.71 -6.39 -7.98
C CYS A 27 3.20 -5.92 -9.34
N TYR A 28 1.98 -5.39 -9.37
CA TYR A 28 1.37 -4.79 -10.55
C TYR A 28 1.49 -3.27 -10.46
N VAL A 29 1.92 -2.63 -11.54
CA VAL A 29 2.00 -1.17 -11.64
C VAL A 29 0.96 -0.71 -12.66
N ASN A 30 0.15 0.29 -12.30
CA ASN A 30 -0.86 0.85 -13.18
C ASN A 30 -0.21 1.83 -14.17
N THR A 31 -0.28 1.50 -15.46
CA THR A 31 0.30 2.31 -16.54
C THR A 31 -0.74 3.08 -17.35
N THR A 32 -2.03 3.01 -16.99
CA THR A 32 -3.14 3.63 -17.75
C THR A 32 -2.97 5.13 -17.90
N ASP A 33 -2.57 5.81 -16.82
CA ASP A 33 -2.17 7.22 -16.83
C ASP A 33 -0.78 7.38 -16.22
N TYR A 34 0.22 6.76 -16.85
CA TYR A 34 1.59 6.77 -16.34
C TYR A 34 2.17 8.19 -16.16
N LYS A 35 1.60 9.22 -16.83
CA LYS A 35 2.04 10.61 -16.69
C LYS A 35 1.65 11.23 -15.36
N SER A 36 0.57 10.75 -14.74
CA SER A 36 0.16 11.21 -13.40
C SER A 36 0.90 10.50 -12.27
N GLN A 37 1.72 9.47 -12.57
CA GLN A 37 2.54 8.76 -11.59
C GLN A 37 3.87 9.50 -11.36
N PRO A 38 4.11 10.07 -10.17
CA PRO A 38 5.33 10.82 -9.92
C PRO A 38 6.53 9.86 -9.80
N LYS A 39 7.52 10.01 -10.68
CA LYS A 39 8.73 9.16 -10.68
C LYS A 39 9.45 9.16 -9.34
N PHE A 40 9.39 10.28 -8.62
CA PHE A 40 10.06 10.45 -7.35
C PHE A 40 9.46 9.57 -6.22
N GLU A 41 8.23 9.07 -6.37
CA GLU A 41 7.59 8.16 -5.40
C GLU A 41 7.93 6.68 -5.65
N MET A 42 8.52 6.35 -6.81
CA MET A 42 8.66 4.96 -7.27
C MET A 42 9.56 4.11 -6.39
N VAL A 43 10.61 4.69 -5.77
CA VAL A 43 11.48 3.93 -4.86
C VAL A 43 10.73 3.50 -3.61
N ALA A 44 9.98 4.43 -2.99
CA ALA A 44 9.14 4.12 -1.85
C ALA A 44 8.05 3.10 -2.22
N LEU A 45 7.38 3.29 -3.36
CA LEU A 45 6.37 2.35 -3.84
C LEU A 45 6.94 0.94 -4.10
N ALA A 46 8.15 0.84 -4.66
CA ALA A 46 8.83 -0.43 -4.86
C ALA A 46 9.22 -1.12 -3.54
N LEU A 47 9.62 -0.35 -2.53
CA LEU A 47 9.88 -0.85 -1.18
C LEU A 47 8.60 -1.35 -0.52
N HIS A 48 7.49 -0.63 -0.69
CA HIS A 48 6.18 -0.94 -0.11
C HIS A 48 5.61 -2.25 -0.67
N GLU A 49 5.53 -2.37 -2.00
CA GLU A 49 4.89 -3.51 -2.67
C GLU A 49 5.84 -4.71 -2.82
N GLY A 50 7.15 -4.43 -2.88
CA GLY A 50 8.19 -5.41 -3.15
C GLY A 50 8.95 -5.81 -1.90
N ASN A 51 10.27 -5.67 -1.96
CA ASN A 51 11.19 -6.00 -0.88
C ASN A 51 11.75 -4.71 -0.26
N PRO A 52 11.73 -4.54 1.07
CA PRO A 52 11.34 -5.52 2.09
C PRO A 52 9.84 -5.52 2.46
N GLY A 53 8.97 -4.83 1.70
CA GLY A 53 7.54 -4.70 1.99
C GLY A 53 6.69 -5.96 1.77
N HIS A 54 5.54 -5.81 1.12
CA HIS A 54 4.51 -6.85 1.05
C HIS A 54 5.00 -8.17 0.47
N HIS A 55 5.92 -8.14 -0.50
CA HIS A 55 6.47 -9.36 -1.07
C HIS A 55 7.24 -10.17 -0.04
N LEU A 56 8.18 -9.54 0.68
CA LEU A 56 8.96 -10.22 1.70
C LEU A 56 8.08 -10.67 2.86
N GLN A 57 7.22 -9.78 3.38
CA GLN A 57 6.32 -10.07 4.49
C GLN A 57 5.47 -11.31 4.23
N THR A 58 4.86 -11.37 3.05
CA THR A 58 3.95 -12.44 2.67
C THR A 58 4.72 -13.73 2.39
N THR A 59 5.81 -13.65 1.65
CA THR A 59 6.61 -14.83 1.29
C THR A 59 7.19 -15.47 2.54
N HIS A 60 7.71 -14.67 3.46
CA HIS A 60 8.23 -15.16 4.74
C HIS A 60 7.16 -15.92 5.53
N LEU A 61 5.94 -15.39 5.66
CA LEU A 61 4.87 -16.09 6.36
C LEU A 61 4.42 -17.37 5.65
N LEU A 62 4.37 -17.38 4.32
CA LEU A 62 4.03 -18.57 3.55
C LEU A 62 5.05 -19.70 3.73
N GLU A 63 6.33 -19.36 3.88
CA GLU A 63 7.43 -20.31 4.11
C GLU A 63 7.54 -20.80 5.56
N MET A 64 6.94 -20.10 6.52
CA MET A 64 6.98 -20.50 7.94
C MET A 64 6.16 -21.77 8.21
N GLU A 65 6.88 -22.85 8.55
CA GLU A 65 6.29 -24.10 9.00
C GLU A 65 5.64 -23.98 10.38
N GLY A 66 4.68 -24.86 10.68
CA GLY A 66 4.02 -24.93 11.98
C GLY A 66 2.99 -23.83 12.28
N LEU A 67 2.90 -22.77 11.47
CA LEU A 67 1.85 -21.76 11.62
C LEU A 67 0.48 -22.29 11.15
N PRO A 68 -0.61 -22.08 11.91
CA PRO A 68 -1.97 -22.33 11.44
C PRO A 68 -2.30 -21.49 10.20
N ALA A 69 -3.15 -22.02 9.32
CA ALA A 69 -3.51 -21.38 8.04
C ALA A 69 -4.00 -19.93 8.20
N PHE A 70 -4.81 -19.64 9.23
CA PHE A 70 -5.34 -18.29 9.50
C PHE A 70 -4.28 -17.26 9.93
N ARG A 71 -3.07 -17.70 10.32
CA ARG A 71 -1.91 -16.82 10.56
C ARG A 71 -0.94 -16.78 9.39
N ARG A 72 -0.91 -17.87 8.60
CA ARG A 72 -0.03 -18.02 7.44
C ARG A 72 -0.48 -17.17 6.25
N PHE A 73 -1.79 -17.14 6.00
CA PHE A 73 -2.36 -16.40 4.88
C PHE A 73 -2.78 -15.01 5.32
N LEU A 74 -1.98 -14.00 4.95
CA LEU A 74 -2.26 -12.58 5.27
C LEU A 74 -3.47 -12.02 4.53
N GLU A 75 -3.75 -12.53 3.34
CA GLU A 75 -4.83 -12.09 2.48
C GLU A 75 -5.76 -13.26 2.16
N ASP A 76 -7.06 -13.10 2.44
CA ASP A 76 -8.10 -13.97 1.94
C ASP A 76 -8.90 -13.23 0.87
N ARG A 77 -8.74 -13.58 -0.41
CA ARG A 77 -9.44 -12.90 -1.51
C ARG A 77 -10.97 -13.08 -1.50
N HIS A 78 -11.50 -13.89 -0.59
CA HIS A 78 -12.93 -13.99 -0.34
C HIS A 78 -13.39 -13.14 0.85
N TYR A 79 -12.58 -12.16 1.31
CA TYR A 79 -12.93 -11.29 2.44
C TYR A 79 -14.24 -10.49 2.24
N GLY A 80 -14.68 -10.29 0.99
CA GLY A 80 -15.97 -9.66 0.66
C GLY A 80 -17.18 -10.60 0.65
N ILE A 81 -16.99 -11.90 0.91
CA ILE A 81 -18.04 -12.92 0.89
C ILE A 81 -18.24 -13.44 2.32
N MET A 82 -19.50 -13.51 2.78
CA MET A 82 -19.83 -13.98 4.13
C MET A 82 -20.14 -15.49 4.13
N PRO A 83 -19.55 -16.30 5.03
CA PRO A 83 -18.51 -15.93 5.99
C PRO A 83 -17.12 -15.79 5.35
N SER A 84 -16.38 -14.76 5.75
CA SER A 84 -14.95 -14.64 5.40
C SER A 84 -14.19 -15.83 5.97
N ARG A 85 -13.23 -16.37 5.22
CA ARG A 85 -12.47 -17.54 5.66
C ARG A 85 -11.43 -17.16 6.71
N PHE A 86 -10.69 -16.08 6.47
CA PHE A 86 -9.67 -15.57 7.39
C PHE A 86 -9.74 -14.05 7.51
N THR A 87 -9.53 -13.54 8.72
CA THR A 87 -9.48 -12.10 9.01
C THR A 87 -8.29 -11.44 8.33
N PHE A 88 -8.52 -10.28 7.71
CA PHE A 88 -7.49 -9.42 7.16
C PHE A 88 -7.01 -8.42 8.22
N TYR A 89 -5.71 -8.41 8.52
CA TYR A 89 -5.12 -7.52 9.53
C TYR A 89 -4.48 -6.29 8.87
N THR A 90 -5.32 -5.37 8.36
CA THR A 90 -4.88 -4.20 7.58
C THR A 90 -3.75 -3.41 8.25
N ALA A 91 -3.85 -3.12 9.55
CA ALA A 91 -2.84 -2.34 10.25
C ALA A 91 -1.46 -3.04 10.27
N TYR A 92 -1.42 -4.37 10.36
CA TYR A 92 -0.17 -5.14 10.32
C TYR A 92 0.43 -5.20 8.91
N ILE A 93 -0.42 -5.34 7.90
CA ILE A 93 -0.01 -5.48 6.50
C ILE A 93 0.46 -4.12 5.96
N GLU A 94 -0.41 -3.12 6.00
CA GLU A 94 -0.10 -1.76 5.52
C GLU A 94 0.97 -1.09 6.38
N GLY A 95 0.94 -1.31 7.70
CA GLY A 95 1.96 -0.79 8.61
C GLY A 95 3.36 -1.32 8.30
N TRP A 96 3.49 -2.59 7.91
CA TRP A 96 4.76 -3.15 7.43
C TRP A 96 5.20 -2.53 6.11
N GLY A 97 4.27 -2.30 5.18
CA GLY A 97 4.54 -1.58 3.93
C GLY A 97 5.11 -0.18 4.19
N LEU A 98 4.45 0.61 5.04
CA LEU A 98 4.91 1.95 5.43
C LEU A 98 6.25 1.93 6.17
N TYR A 99 6.45 0.96 7.07
CA TYR A 99 7.74 0.76 7.73
C TYR A 99 8.86 0.46 6.71
N SER A 100 8.56 -0.36 5.70
CA SER A 100 9.50 -0.75 4.65
C SER A 100 9.87 0.41 3.73
N GLU A 101 8.95 1.34 3.47
CA GLU A 101 9.28 2.61 2.81
C GLU A 101 10.35 3.35 3.62
N ARG A 102 10.20 3.47 4.94
CA ARG A 102 11.15 4.19 5.77
C ARG A 102 12.54 3.54 5.82
N LEU A 103 12.60 2.21 5.76
CA LEU A 103 13.86 1.45 5.69
C LEU A 103 14.72 1.81 4.47
N GLY A 104 14.18 2.46 3.45
CA GLY A 104 14.97 2.94 2.31
C GLY A 104 16.12 3.88 2.71
N ASP A 105 16.03 4.60 3.83
CA ASP A 105 17.15 5.39 4.37
C ASP A 105 18.30 4.49 4.83
N ASP A 106 17.96 3.49 5.66
CA ASP A 106 18.92 2.57 6.28
C ASP A 106 19.56 1.64 5.23
N LEU A 107 18.84 1.37 4.15
CA LEU A 107 19.31 0.61 2.99
C LEU A 107 20.06 1.48 1.97
N HIS A 108 20.16 2.80 2.19
CA HIS A 108 20.79 3.75 1.27
C HIS A 108 20.20 3.70 -0.15
N LEU A 109 18.88 3.70 -0.27
CA LEU A 109 18.18 3.63 -1.56
C LEU A 109 17.62 4.98 -2.02
N TYR A 110 17.65 5.99 -1.16
CA TYR A 110 17.23 7.35 -1.48
C TYR A 110 18.43 8.22 -1.87
N ASP A 111 19.01 7.93 -3.03
CA ASP A 111 20.22 8.59 -3.54
C ASP A 111 20.00 10.04 -3.99
N ASP A 112 18.76 10.41 -4.28
CA ASP A 112 18.35 11.74 -4.72
C ASP A 112 17.35 12.35 -3.71
N PRO A 113 17.53 13.62 -3.28
CA PRO A 113 16.56 14.35 -2.48
C PRO A 113 15.11 14.25 -2.98
N TYR A 114 14.87 14.14 -4.29
CA TYR A 114 13.52 13.93 -4.80
C TYR A 114 12.93 12.57 -4.41
N MET A 115 13.73 11.49 -4.40
CA MET A 115 13.25 10.18 -3.96
C MET A 115 12.89 10.19 -2.47
N LYS A 116 13.71 10.87 -1.67
CA LYS A 116 13.41 11.09 -0.24
C LYS A 116 12.13 11.91 -0.07
N PHE A 117 11.98 12.97 -0.85
CA PHE A 117 10.74 13.77 -0.90
C PHE A 117 9.55 12.92 -1.30
N GLY A 118 9.68 11.99 -2.25
CA GLY A 118 8.61 11.07 -2.64
C GLY A 118 8.14 10.17 -1.51
N MET A 119 9.07 9.57 -0.78
CA MET A 119 8.72 8.83 0.43
C MET A 119 8.01 9.71 1.46
N LEU A 120 8.51 10.93 1.72
CA LEU A 120 7.87 11.85 2.66
C LEU A 120 6.49 12.34 2.18
N SER A 121 6.31 12.53 0.88
CA SER A 121 5.02 12.84 0.24
C SER A 121 4.02 11.71 0.49
N MET A 122 4.46 10.48 0.25
CA MET A 122 3.68 9.28 0.52
C MET A 122 3.33 9.17 2.00
N ASP A 123 4.28 9.37 2.91
CA ASP A 123 4.07 9.35 4.36
C ASP A 123 3.08 10.43 4.82
N ALA A 124 3.23 11.67 4.35
CA ALA A 124 2.32 12.78 4.63
C ALA A 124 0.88 12.48 4.18
N LEU A 125 0.71 11.79 3.04
CA LEU A 125 -0.61 11.33 2.59
C LEU A 125 -1.24 10.35 3.58
N ARG A 126 -0.49 9.35 4.09
CA ARG A 126 -1.03 8.38 5.06
C ARG A 126 -1.26 8.99 6.44
N ALA A 127 -0.41 9.91 6.88
CA ALA A 127 -0.64 10.69 8.10
C ALA A 127 -1.93 11.52 7.99
N SER A 128 -2.14 12.16 6.84
CA SER A 128 -3.36 12.95 6.57
C SER A 128 -4.63 12.10 6.54
N ARG A 129 -4.55 10.83 6.09
CA ARG A 129 -5.68 9.90 6.14
C ARG A 129 -6.19 9.69 7.57
N LEU A 130 -5.31 9.61 8.56
CA LEU A 130 -5.73 9.48 9.97
C LEU A 130 -6.52 10.69 10.44
N VAL A 131 -6.09 11.89 10.06
CA VAL A 131 -6.76 13.15 10.43
C VAL A 131 -8.11 13.27 9.72
N VAL A 132 -8.16 12.95 8.43
CA VAL A 132 -9.38 13.08 7.63
C VAL A 132 -10.42 12.04 8.00
N ASP A 133 -10.03 10.78 8.15
CA ASP A 133 -10.94 9.70 8.54
C ASP A 133 -11.61 10.00 9.89
N THR A 134 -10.79 10.32 10.90
CA THR A 134 -11.32 10.72 12.22
C THR A 134 -12.12 12.02 12.15
N GLY A 135 -11.66 12.99 11.35
CA GLY A 135 -12.36 14.24 11.11
C GLY A 135 -13.79 14.03 10.60
N LEU A 136 -13.95 13.18 9.59
CA LEU A 136 -15.23 12.83 8.99
C LEU A 136 -16.11 12.00 9.91
N HIS A 137 -15.54 10.99 10.56
CA HIS A 137 -16.31 9.95 11.25
C HIS A 137 -16.52 10.17 12.75
N ALA A 138 -15.71 11.03 13.38
CA ALA A 138 -15.79 11.30 14.81
C ALA A 138 -15.95 12.79 15.17
N PHE A 139 -15.64 13.70 14.25
CA PHE A 139 -15.66 15.16 14.50
C PHE A 139 -16.57 15.93 13.53
N ASP A 140 -17.47 15.25 12.83
CA ASP A 140 -18.49 15.84 11.94
C ASP A 140 -17.91 16.83 10.92
N TRP A 141 -16.70 16.58 10.39
CA TRP A 141 -16.18 17.40 9.31
C TRP A 141 -17.07 17.27 8.06
N ALA A 142 -17.37 18.42 7.45
CA ALA A 142 -17.93 18.42 6.11
C ALA A 142 -16.91 17.83 5.11
N PRO A 143 -17.33 17.07 4.08
CA PRO A 143 -16.43 16.51 3.06
C PRO A 143 -15.49 17.54 2.43
N GLU A 144 -15.94 18.77 2.22
CA GLU A 144 -15.14 19.85 1.65
C GLU A 144 -13.95 20.22 2.56
N LYS A 145 -14.13 20.13 3.88
CA LYS A 145 -13.05 20.36 4.84
C LYS A 145 -11.99 19.28 4.75
N ALA A 146 -12.39 18.02 4.57
CA ALA A 146 -11.48 16.91 4.35
C ALA A 146 -10.65 17.09 3.07
N VAL A 147 -11.29 17.43 1.94
CA VAL A 147 -10.60 17.70 0.67
C VAL A 147 -9.61 18.85 0.82
N ASN A 148 -10.04 19.98 1.41
CA ASN A 148 -9.17 21.13 1.63
C ASN A 148 -7.99 20.80 2.55
N PHE A 149 -8.21 19.95 3.56
CA PHE A 149 -7.13 19.49 4.44
C PHE A 149 -6.10 18.67 3.66
N MET A 150 -6.53 17.69 2.85
CA MET A 150 -5.62 16.87 2.04
C MET A 150 -4.82 17.73 1.06
N LEU A 151 -5.46 18.67 0.36
CA LEU A 151 -4.80 19.59 -0.58
C LEU A 151 -3.77 20.51 0.09
N ALA A 152 -3.96 20.85 1.36
CA ALA A 152 -3.07 21.74 2.10
C ALA A 152 -1.86 21.01 2.73
N HIS A 153 -1.97 19.70 2.98
CA HIS A 153 -0.97 18.95 3.76
C HIS A 153 -0.28 17.81 3.00
N THR A 154 -0.63 17.59 1.74
CA THR A 154 -0.06 16.54 0.91
C THR A 154 0.34 17.08 -0.47
N ALA A 155 1.19 16.34 -1.20
CA ALA A 155 1.52 16.67 -2.59
C ALA A 155 0.45 16.18 -3.59
N ALA A 156 -0.71 15.72 -3.11
CA ALA A 156 -1.78 15.21 -3.95
C ALA A 156 -2.46 16.32 -4.75
N SER A 157 -2.93 15.96 -5.95
CA SER A 157 -3.75 16.82 -6.78
C SER A 157 -5.24 16.69 -6.42
N LYS A 158 -6.08 17.64 -6.87
CA LYS A 158 -7.55 17.52 -6.76
C LYS A 158 -8.13 16.23 -7.36
N ARG A 159 -7.43 15.60 -8.30
CA ARG A 159 -7.88 14.35 -8.92
C ARG A 159 -7.58 13.12 -8.04
N THR A 160 -6.62 13.26 -7.14
CA THR A 160 -6.10 12.18 -6.28
C THR A 160 -6.47 12.37 -4.80
N CYS A 161 -7.16 13.45 -4.45
CA CYS A 161 -7.74 13.75 -3.14
C CYS A 161 -9.22 13.38 -3.09
#